data_AF-A0A1H9RYJ2-F1
#
_entry.id   AF-A0A1H9RYJ2-F1
#
_cell.length_a   1.000
_cell.length_b   1.000
_cell.length_c   1.000
_cell.angle_alpha   90.00
_cell.angle_beta   90.00
_cell.angle_gamma   90.00
#
_symmetry.space_group_name_H-M   'P 1'
#
loop_
_entity.id
_entity.type
_entity.pdbx_description
1 polymer ?
#
loop_
_entity_poly.entity_id
_entity_poly.type
_entity_poly.pdbx_seq_one_letter_code
_entity_poly.pdbx_strand_id
1 'polypeptide(L)'
;MARAYRRQLLWDGTIEKTRELAPKIRKLAEIYPQAELAHVVQVVYEFAGSQVLSDLADAWRAGRMLRLWKWLAILGSGEVEGAGTPFLVEPDLVQGISFGEAGYGLAPDGEPLDPQLFFQDAASRMPPFTGPPVDLRKAAKNYRFPVLVLSGARDLRTPLPVAQRLAELIPDAYLAIHPDHGHSFLDTHPFFALQVVDLVRSGNIQAVARHMDALRTIRQPATQQLLWRVLAGSARIARLKMGY
;
A
#
# COMPACT_ATOMS: atom_id res chain seq x y z
N MET A 1 14.75 -2.16 -1.18
CA MET A 1 14.26 -1.30 -0.07
C MET A 1 12.86 -1.67 0.39
N ALA A 2 11.87 -1.75 -0.51
CA ALA A 2 10.47 -2.04 -0.12
C ALA A 2 10.29 -3.37 0.63
N ARG A 3 10.83 -4.48 0.10
CA ARG A 3 10.80 -5.80 0.77
C ARG A 3 11.39 -5.78 2.18
N ALA A 4 12.56 -5.17 2.34
CA ALA A 4 13.24 -5.07 3.63
C ALA A 4 12.45 -4.22 4.63
N TYR A 5 11.94 -3.05 4.20
CA TYR A 5 11.12 -2.18 5.06
C TYR A 5 9.85 -2.89 5.54
N ARG A 6 9.19 -3.59 4.63
CA ARG A 6 8.00 -4.37 4.92
C ARG A 6 8.26 -5.46 5.97
N ARG A 7 9.38 -6.20 5.84
CA ARG A 7 9.79 -7.21 6.84
C ARG A 7 10.13 -6.57 8.17
N GLN A 8 10.93 -5.50 8.20
CA GLN A 8 11.25 -4.76 9.42
C GLN A 8 9.98 -4.33 10.18
N LEU A 9 9.00 -3.80 9.44
CA LEU A 9 7.74 -3.33 9.98
C LEU A 9 6.84 -4.48 10.49
N LEU A 10 6.55 -5.47 9.64
CA LEU A 10 5.47 -6.44 9.91
C LEU A 10 5.95 -7.83 10.33
N TRP A 11 7.18 -8.21 9.98
CA TRP A 11 7.75 -9.53 10.28
C TRP A 11 8.69 -9.50 11.46
N ASP A 12 9.58 -8.51 11.52
CA ASP A 12 10.57 -8.38 12.59
C ASP A 12 10.00 -7.60 13.77
N GLY A 13 9.18 -6.57 13.49
CA GLY A 13 8.55 -5.72 14.52
C GLY A 13 9.53 -4.71 15.11
N THR A 14 10.47 -4.20 14.31
CA THR A 14 11.49 -3.25 14.78
C THR A 14 10.94 -1.86 15.08
N ILE A 15 9.73 -1.55 14.59
CA ILE A 15 9.02 -0.29 14.83
C ILE A 15 8.04 -0.47 15.99
N GLU A 16 8.06 0.44 16.96
CA GLU A 16 7.25 0.39 18.19
C GLU A 16 5.78 0.03 17.93
N LYS A 17 5.16 0.69 16.93
CA LYS A 17 3.74 0.54 16.58
C LYS A 17 3.36 -0.85 16.04
N THR A 18 4.35 -1.68 15.67
CA THR A 18 4.15 -3.00 15.08
C THR A 18 4.91 -4.12 15.80
N ARG A 19 5.59 -3.80 16.92
CA ARG A 19 6.34 -4.78 17.72
C ARG A 19 5.48 -5.97 18.15
N GLU A 20 4.29 -5.68 18.70
CA GLU A 20 3.33 -6.70 19.15
C GLU A 20 2.62 -7.42 17.98
N LEU A 21 2.64 -6.84 16.79
CA LEU A 21 2.00 -7.42 15.61
C LEU A 21 2.87 -8.51 14.97
N ALA A 22 4.18 -8.30 14.92
CA ALA A 22 5.14 -9.21 14.30
C ALA A 22 5.00 -10.69 14.72
N PRO A 23 4.95 -11.06 16.03
CA PRO A 23 4.77 -12.45 16.42
C PRO A 23 3.44 -13.05 15.92
N LYS A 24 2.37 -12.25 15.81
CA LYS A 24 1.08 -12.71 15.29
C LYS A 24 1.17 -13.02 13.79
N ILE A 25 1.85 -12.18 13.02
CA ILE A 25 2.08 -12.41 11.59
C ILE A 25 2.89 -13.69 11.36
N ARG A 26 3.95 -13.91 12.15
CA ARG A 26 4.74 -15.15 12.09
C ARG A 26 3.88 -16.39 12.38
N LYS A 27 2.92 -16.28 13.32
CA LYS A 27 1.97 -17.37 13.59
C LYS A 27 0.97 -17.59 12.46
N LEU A 28 0.52 -16.55 11.76
CA LEU A 28 -0.31 -16.74 10.56
C LEU A 28 0.46 -17.40 9.42
N ALA A 29 1.77 -17.19 9.31
CA ALA A 29 2.62 -17.85 8.31
C ALA A 29 2.76 -19.35 8.48
N GLU A 30 2.50 -19.87 9.69
CA GLU A 30 2.44 -21.32 9.96
C GLU A 30 1.12 -21.93 9.43
N ILE A 31 0.10 -21.10 9.15
CA ILE A 31 -1.27 -21.53 8.85
C ILE A 31 -1.63 -21.28 7.37
N TYR A 32 -1.18 -20.17 6.80
CA TYR A 32 -1.60 -19.70 5.49
C TYR A 32 -0.46 -19.69 4.47
N PRO A 33 -0.76 -19.90 3.17
CA PRO A 33 0.22 -19.78 2.10
C PRO A 33 0.89 -18.39 2.10
N GLN A 34 2.19 -18.35 1.77
CA GLN A 34 2.99 -17.12 1.81
C GLN A 34 2.43 -16.02 0.89
N ALA A 35 1.95 -16.38 -0.31
CA ALA A 35 1.37 -15.42 -1.26
C ALA A 35 0.10 -14.77 -0.69
N GLU A 36 -0.82 -15.56 -0.12
CA GLU A 36 -2.03 -15.06 0.52
C GLU A 36 -1.70 -14.20 1.74
N LEU A 37 -0.80 -14.68 2.61
CA LEU A 37 -0.40 -13.95 3.80
C LEU A 37 0.18 -12.59 3.42
N ALA A 38 1.12 -12.55 2.47
CA ALA A 38 1.71 -11.30 2.01
C ALA A 38 0.61 -10.35 1.50
N HIS A 39 -0.30 -10.82 0.64
CA HIS A 39 -1.35 -9.95 0.13
C HIS A 39 -2.29 -9.43 1.22
N VAL A 40 -2.86 -10.33 2.03
CA VAL A 40 -3.86 -10.00 3.06
C VAL A 40 -3.30 -9.02 4.09
N VAL A 41 -2.09 -9.24 4.60
CA VAL A 41 -1.51 -8.34 5.63
C VAL A 41 -1.22 -6.96 5.04
N GLN A 42 -0.83 -6.89 3.76
CA GLN A 42 -0.61 -5.61 3.09
C GLN A 42 -1.91 -4.82 3.00
N VAL A 43 -2.96 -5.42 2.44
CA VAL A 43 -4.26 -4.76 2.26
C VAL A 43 -4.77 -4.24 3.60
N VAL A 44 -4.78 -5.06 4.64
CA VAL A 44 -5.32 -4.65 5.94
C VAL A 44 -4.48 -3.55 6.57
N TYR A 45 -3.15 -3.64 6.49
CA TYR A 45 -2.26 -2.62 7.04
C TYR A 45 -2.43 -1.28 6.32
N GLU A 46 -2.44 -1.28 4.98
CA GLU A 46 -2.56 -0.08 4.15
C GLU A 46 -3.90 0.64 4.37
N PHE A 47 -5.00 -0.11 4.49
CA PHE A 47 -6.34 0.47 4.62
C PHE A 47 -6.77 0.75 6.06
N ALA A 48 -6.30 -0.03 7.03
CA ALA A 48 -6.82 -0.01 8.40
C ALA A 48 -5.75 0.04 9.51
N GLY A 49 -4.48 -0.11 9.15
CA GLY A 49 -3.35 0.05 10.06
C GLY A 49 -3.09 -1.15 10.99
N SER A 50 -2.06 -1.01 11.82
CA SER A 50 -1.53 -2.11 12.64
C SER A 50 -2.50 -2.65 13.69
N GLN A 51 -3.32 -1.80 14.30
CA GLN A 51 -4.26 -2.26 15.34
C GLN A 51 -5.35 -3.16 14.76
N VAL A 52 -5.97 -2.76 13.64
CA VAL A 52 -6.99 -3.57 12.97
C VAL A 52 -6.40 -4.88 12.47
N LEU A 53 -5.18 -4.84 11.91
CA LEU A 53 -4.47 -6.04 11.51
C LEU A 53 -4.17 -6.96 12.71
N SER A 54 -3.78 -6.41 13.86
CA SER A 54 -3.54 -7.17 15.09
C SER A 54 -4.80 -7.88 15.58
N ASP A 55 -5.93 -7.17 15.63
CA ASP A 55 -7.23 -7.72 16.06
C ASP A 55 -7.72 -8.84 15.11
N LEU A 56 -7.53 -8.66 13.80
CA LEU A 56 -7.88 -9.67 12.80
C LEU A 56 -6.93 -10.87 12.81
N ALA A 57 -5.63 -10.65 13.06
CA ALA A 57 -4.66 -11.74 13.19
C ALA A 57 -5.01 -12.69 14.34
N ASP A 58 -5.44 -12.16 15.49
CA ASP A 58 -5.92 -13.01 16.59
C ASP A 58 -7.20 -13.78 16.22
N ALA A 59 -8.10 -13.16 15.43
CA ALA A 59 -9.30 -13.82 14.96
C ALA A 59 -9.00 -14.98 14.00
N TRP A 60 -8.14 -14.76 13.01
CA TRP A 60 -7.76 -15.77 12.04
C TRP A 60 -7.01 -16.93 12.68
N ARG A 61 -6.09 -16.64 13.62
CA ARG A 61 -5.42 -17.67 14.42
C ARG A 61 -6.41 -18.53 15.22
N ALA A 62 -7.50 -17.92 15.69
CA ALA A 62 -8.58 -18.63 16.39
C ALA A 62 -9.60 -19.30 15.44
N GLY A 63 -9.33 -19.39 14.14
CA GLY A 63 -10.25 -19.98 13.15
C GLY A 63 -11.50 -19.15 12.89
N ARG A 64 -11.53 -17.87 13.28
CA ARG A 64 -12.65 -16.95 13.06
C ARG A 64 -12.37 -16.05 11.86
N MET A 65 -13.41 -15.41 11.34
CA MET A 65 -13.31 -14.46 10.21
C MET A 65 -12.65 -15.05 8.94
N LEU A 66 -12.70 -16.38 8.75
CA LEU A 66 -12.09 -17.06 7.60
C LEU A 66 -12.71 -16.64 6.26
N ARG A 67 -13.99 -16.24 6.25
CA ARG A 67 -14.63 -15.69 5.05
C ARG A 67 -14.01 -14.36 4.65
N LEU A 68 -13.69 -13.51 5.64
CA LEU A 68 -12.99 -12.25 5.39
C LEU A 68 -11.58 -12.51 4.86
N TRP A 69 -10.86 -13.49 5.41
CA TRP A 69 -9.55 -13.91 4.87
C TRP A 69 -9.65 -14.28 3.39
N LYS A 70 -10.55 -15.22 3.06
CA LYS A 70 -10.72 -15.70 1.67
C LYS A 70 -11.08 -14.57 0.71
N TRP A 71 -11.92 -13.63 1.13
CA TRP A 71 -12.27 -12.46 0.33
C TRP A 71 -11.08 -11.53 0.13
N LEU A 72 -10.31 -11.25 1.18
CA LEU A 72 -9.10 -10.40 1.07
C LEU A 72 -8.00 -11.05 0.23
N ALA A 73 -7.83 -12.37 0.31
CA ALA A 73 -6.81 -13.11 -0.43
C ALA A 73 -6.98 -13.01 -1.96
N ILE A 74 -8.21 -12.80 -2.44
CA ILE A 74 -8.51 -12.63 -3.86
C ILE A 74 -8.80 -11.17 -4.23
N LEU A 75 -8.84 -10.25 -3.27
CA LEU A 75 -9.17 -8.85 -3.53
C LEU A 75 -8.11 -8.24 -4.45
N GLY A 76 -8.53 -7.55 -5.52
CA GLY A 76 -7.60 -6.95 -6.47
C GLY A 76 -7.00 -7.93 -7.49
N SER A 77 -7.38 -9.21 -7.50
CA SER A 77 -6.93 -10.15 -8.55
C SER A 77 -7.33 -9.70 -9.97
N GLY A 78 -8.51 -9.07 -10.11
CA GLY A 78 -8.96 -8.46 -11.36
C GLY A 78 -8.10 -7.28 -11.84
N GLU A 79 -7.31 -6.67 -10.95
CA GLU A 79 -6.33 -5.62 -11.28
C GLU A 79 -4.99 -6.18 -11.75
N VAL A 80 -4.79 -7.50 -11.66
CA VAL A 80 -3.57 -8.18 -12.11
C VAL A 80 -3.76 -8.79 -13.49
N GLU A 81 -4.91 -9.45 -13.73
CA GLU A 81 -5.13 -10.25 -14.95
C GLU A 81 -6.54 -10.11 -15.56
N GLY A 82 -7.35 -9.17 -15.07
CA GLY A 82 -8.73 -8.98 -15.53
C GLY A 82 -8.89 -7.88 -16.58
N ALA A 83 -10.12 -7.67 -17.05
CA ALA A 83 -10.49 -6.49 -17.85
C ALA A 83 -10.42 -5.17 -17.04
N GLY A 84 -10.10 -5.26 -15.75
CA GLY A 84 -10.00 -4.09 -14.89
C GLY A 84 -11.30 -3.30 -14.76
N THR A 85 -11.16 -2.00 -14.52
CA THR A 85 -12.24 -1.01 -14.54
C THR A 85 -11.82 0.12 -15.48
N PRO A 86 -12.58 0.38 -16.58
CA PRO A 86 -12.24 1.44 -17.52
C PRO A 86 -12.00 2.78 -16.85
N PHE A 87 -10.96 3.49 -17.28
CA PHE A 87 -10.52 4.79 -16.73
C PHE A 87 -10.07 4.77 -15.25
N LEU A 88 -9.90 3.60 -14.64
CA LEU A 88 -9.43 3.47 -13.25
C LEU A 88 -8.22 2.53 -13.15
N VAL A 89 -8.40 1.27 -13.52
CA VAL A 89 -7.32 0.26 -13.54
C VAL A 89 -7.54 -0.61 -14.77
N GLU A 90 -6.68 -0.48 -15.78
CA GLU A 90 -6.80 -1.18 -17.08
C GLU A 90 -5.53 -2.00 -17.31
N PRO A 91 -5.39 -3.16 -16.63
CA PRO A 91 -4.14 -3.88 -16.56
C PRO A 91 -3.72 -4.47 -17.90
N ASP A 92 -4.68 -4.77 -18.78
CA ASP A 92 -4.47 -5.20 -20.16
C ASP A 92 -3.75 -4.12 -21.00
N LEU A 93 -4.07 -2.84 -20.78
CA LEU A 93 -3.42 -1.72 -21.47
C LEU A 93 -2.01 -1.44 -20.95
N VAL A 94 -1.75 -1.69 -19.66
CA VAL A 94 -0.49 -1.31 -19.01
C VAL A 94 0.43 -2.49 -18.65
N GLN A 95 0.07 -3.72 -18.99
CA GLN A 95 0.87 -4.92 -18.63
C GLN A 95 2.33 -4.83 -19.09
N GLY A 96 2.59 -4.27 -20.27
CA GLY A 96 3.96 -4.08 -20.77
C GLY A 96 4.79 -3.18 -19.85
N ILE A 97 4.18 -2.12 -19.30
CA ILE A 97 4.82 -1.21 -18.35
C ILE A 97 4.92 -1.89 -16.98
N SER A 98 3.84 -2.48 -16.47
CA SER A 98 3.81 -3.11 -15.14
C SER A 98 4.87 -4.21 -14.98
N PHE A 99 4.92 -5.15 -15.92
CA PHE A 99 5.83 -6.30 -15.86
C PHE A 99 7.20 -5.99 -16.50
N GLY A 100 7.20 -5.35 -17.67
CA GLY A 100 8.43 -5.06 -18.42
C GLY A 100 9.29 -3.95 -17.81
N GLU A 101 8.68 -2.89 -17.27
CA GLU A 101 9.41 -1.68 -16.85
C GLU A 101 9.36 -1.41 -15.34
N ALA A 102 8.23 -1.67 -14.69
CA ALA A 102 8.00 -1.37 -13.28
C ALA A 102 8.35 -2.54 -12.33
N GLY A 103 8.65 -3.72 -12.88
CA GLY A 103 9.16 -4.86 -12.13
C GLY A 103 8.09 -5.57 -11.29
N TYR A 104 6.92 -5.79 -11.87
CA TYR A 104 5.89 -6.62 -11.26
C TYR A 104 6.20 -8.08 -11.57
N GLY A 105 6.02 -8.96 -10.58
CA GLY A 105 6.37 -10.36 -10.64
C GLY A 105 7.86 -10.63 -10.86
N LEU A 106 8.73 -9.75 -10.36
CA LEU A 106 10.16 -10.05 -10.27
C LEU A 106 10.38 -11.34 -9.45
N ALA A 107 11.48 -12.04 -9.70
CA ALA A 107 11.84 -13.24 -8.96
C ALA A 107 11.71 -13.02 -7.44
N PRO A 108 10.98 -13.88 -6.70
CA PRO A 108 10.88 -13.75 -5.27
C PRO A 108 12.26 -13.88 -4.61
N ASP A 109 12.45 -13.18 -3.51
CA ASP A 109 13.71 -13.25 -2.75
C ASP A 109 13.78 -14.44 -1.78
N GLY A 110 12.71 -15.26 -1.72
CA GLY A 110 12.60 -16.43 -0.84
C GLY A 110 12.30 -16.07 0.63
N GLU A 111 12.13 -14.79 0.93
CA GLU A 111 11.89 -14.31 2.29
C GLU A 111 10.40 -14.12 2.58
N PRO A 112 10.00 -14.09 3.87
CA PRO A 112 8.61 -13.87 4.25
C PRO A 112 8.06 -12.53 3.75
N LEU A 113 6.76 -12.53 3.45
CA LEU A 113 6.03 -11.34 3.03
C LEU A 113 6.55 -10.70 1.72
N ASP A 114 7.13 -11.46 0.80
CA ASP A 114 7.51 -10.93 -0.52
C ASP A 114 6.25 -10.57 -1.35
N PRO A 115 6.04 -9.28 -1.70
CA PRO A 115 4.89 -8.87 -2.50
C PRO A 115 4.90 -9.45 -3.93
N GLN A 116 6.05 -9.90 -4.45
CA GLN A 116 6.11 -10.43 -5.81
C GLN A 116 5.37 -11.75 -5.98
N LEU A 117 5.14 -12.49 -4.89
CA LEU A 117 4.38 -13.76 -4.91
C LEU A 117 2.96 -13.58 -5.46
N PHE A 118 2.33 -12.42 -5.25
CA PHE A 118 0.98 -12.14 -5.74
C PHE A 118 0.93 -12.00 -7.28
N PHE A 119 2.04 -11.62 -7.90
CA PHE A 119 2.13 -11.34 -9.34
C PHE A 119 2.80 -12.45 -10.14
N GLN A 120 3.27 -13.53 -9.50
CA GLN A 120 4.09 -14.54 -10.15
C GLN A 120 3.39 -15.25 -11.30
N ASP A 121 2.13 -15.64 -11.09
CA ASP A 121 1.37 -16.35 -12.11
C ASP A 121 1.18 -15.46 -13.34
N ALA A 122 0.75 -14.22 -13.13
CA ALA A 122 0.62 -13.21 -14.19
C ALA A 122 1.93 -13.00 -14.96
N ALA A 123 3.03 -12.79 -14.24
CA ALA A 123 4.33 -12.50 -14.82
C ALA A 123 4.86 -13.64 -15.70
N SER A 124 4.49 -14.89 -15.42
CA SER A 124 4.87 -16.04 -16.27
C SER A 124 4.36 -15.94 -17.71
N ARG A 125 3.34 -15.10 -17.96
CA ARG A 125 2.70 -14.88 -19.26
C ARG A 125 3.06 -13.55 -19.91
N MET A 126 3.95 -12.77 -19.28
CA MET A 126 4.24 -11.38 -19.65
C MET A 126 5.66 -11.23 -20.22
N PRO A 127 5.94 -10.14 -20.96
CA PRO A 127 7.30 -9.84 -21.39
C PRO A 127 8.27 -9.78 -20.21
N PRO A 128 9.54 -10.20 -20.39
CA PRO A 128 10.52 -10.14 -19.32
C PRO A 128 10.80 -8.69 -18.91
N PHE A 129 11.14 -8.51 -17.64
CA PHE A 129 11.56 -7.21 -17.12
C PHE A 129 12.85 -6.73 -17.81
N THR A 130 12.79 -5.55 -18.42
CA THR A 130 13.91 -4.84 -19.05
C THR A 130 14.31 -3.58 -18.28
N GLY A 131 13.48 -3.16 -17.32
CA GLY A 131 13.69 -1.96 -16.52
C GLY A 131 13.11 -0.70 -17.16
N PRO A 132 13.01 0.39 -16.39
CA PRO A 132 12.42 1.62 -16.89
C PRO A 132 13.30 2.25 -17.97
N PRO A 133 12.72 2.88 -19.00
CA PRO A 133 13.47 3.52 -20.09
C PRO A 133 14.29 4.72 -19.63
N VAL A 134 13.97 5.27 -18.45
CA VAL A 134 14.66 6.42 -17.84
C VAL A 134 14.99 6.10 -16.39
N ASP A 135 16.25 6.30 -15.99
CA ASP A 135 16.61 6.30 -14.57
C ASP A 135 16.10 7.59 -13.90
N LEU A 136 14.89 7.51 -13.35
CA LEU A 136 14.24 8.62 -12.66
C LEU A 136 15.09 9.19 -11.52
N ARG A 137 15.93 8.38 -10.87
CA ARG A 137 16.83 8.88 -9.80
C ARG A 137 17.92 9.77 -10.36
N LYS A 138 18.43 9.44 -11.55
CA LYS A 138 19.39 10.30 -12.25
C LYS A 138 18.71 11.57 -12.76
N ALA A 139 17.50 11.44 -13.33
CA ALA A 139 16.73 12.56 -13.87
C ALA A 139 16.29 13.56 -12.79
N ALA A 140 15.82 13.07 -11.63
CA ALA A 140 15.31 13.86 -10.52
C ALA A 140 16.26 14.95 -10.02
N LYS A 141 17.58 14.68 -10.02
CA LYS A 141 18.63 15.66 -9.65
C LYS A 141 18.65 16.89 -10.55
N ASN A 142 18.16 16.74 -11.79
CA ASN A 142 18.17 17.77 -12.81
C ASN A 142 16.84 18.51 -12.93
N TYR A 143 15.85 18.21 -12.08
CA TYR A 143 14.61 18.96 -12.06
C TYR A 143 14.87 20.41 -11.63
N ARG A 144 14.17 21.33 -12.30
CA ARG A 144 14.28 22.79 -12.11
C ARG A 144 12.93 23.44 -11.82
N PHE A 145 11.96 22.62 -11.41
CA PHE A 145 10.61 23.03 -11.04
C PHE A 145 10.27 22.48 -9.65
N PRO A 146 9.37 23.14 -8.91
CA PRO A 146 8.95 22.66 -7.59
C PRO A 146 8.26 21.29 -7.69
N VAL A 147 8.58 20.38 -6.77
CA VAL A 147 8.01 19.03 -6.74
C VAL A 147 7.34 18.74 -5.39
N LEU A 148 6.09 18.29 -5.43
CA LEU A 148 5.43 17.73 -4.26
C LEU A 148 5.52 16.20 -4.32
N VAL A 149 6.19 15.61 -3.34
CA VAL A 149 6.19 14.16 -3.11
C VAL A 149 5.09 13.87 -2.09
N LEU A 150 4.06 13.13 -2.52
CA LEU A 150 3.00 12.68 -1.63
C LEU A 150 3.22 11.21 -1.27
N SER A 151 3.04 10.86 0.01
CA SER A 151 3.17 9.47 0.45
C SER A 151 2.21 9.14 1.59
N GLY A 152 1.60 7.96 1.53
CA GLY A 152 0.87 7.39 2.64
C GLY A 152 1.83 6.78 3.67
N ALA A 153 1.65 7.09 4.95
CA ALA A 153 2.49 6.53 6.03
C ALA A 153 2.35 5.01 6.19
N ARG A 154 1.32 4.41 5.60
CA ARG A 154 1.06 2.96 5.62
C ARG A 154 1.38 2.27 4.31
N ASP A 155 1.89 2.99 3.30
CA ASP A 155 2.23 2.42 1.99
C ASP A 155 3.34 1.35 2.14
N LEU A 156 3.08 0.14 1.63
CA LEU A 156 4.03 -0.97 1.60
C LEU A 156 4.49 -1.32 0.18
N ARG A 157 3.84 -0.77 -0.85
CA ARG A 157 4.18 -0.96 -2.26
C ARG A 157 5.29 0.00 -2.68
N THR A 158 5.15 1.28 -2.32
CA THR A 158 6.18 2.33 -2.45
C THR A 158 6.39 3.02 -1.10
N PRO A 159 7.02 2.33 -0.13
CA PRO A 159 6.97 2.76 1.26
C PRO A 159 7.65 4.09 1.51
N LEU A 160 7.29 4.75 2.62
CA LEU A 160 7.73 6.09 2.99
C LEU A 160 9.24 6.37 2.82
N PRO A 161 10.18 5.45 3.16
CA PRO A 161 11.60 5.69 2.88
C PRO A 161 11.92 5.93 1.40
N VAL A 162 11.14 5.38 0.46
CA VAL A 162 11.27 5.64 -0.99
C VAL A 162 10.92 7.10 -1.28
N ALA A 163 9.80 7.58 -0.73
CA ALA A 163 9.35 8.96 -0.90
C ALA A 163 10.31 9.96 -0.24
N GLN A 164 10.81 9.65 0.96
CA GLN A 164 11.84 10.45 1.64
C GLN A 164 13.10 10.56 0.77
N ARG A 165 13.58 9.43 0.24
CA ARG A 165 14.77 9.42 -0.60
C ARG A 165 14.58 10.21 -1.90
N LEU A 166 13.38 10.19 -2.48
CA LEU A 166 13.06 10.97 -3.66
C LEU A 166 13.03 12.48 -3.36
N ALA A 167 12.43 12.88 -2.24
CA ALA A 167 12.38 14.27 -1.81
C ALA A 167 13.78 14.83 -1.50
N GLU A 168 14.66 14.05 -0.88
CA GLU A 168 16.07 14.43 -0.66
C GLU A 168 16.87 14.64 -1.96
N LEU A 169 16.45 13.97 -3.04
CA LEU A 169 17.18 13.93 -4.31
C LEU A 169 16.87 15.13 -5.22
N ILE A 170 15.72 15.75 -5.03
CA ILE A 170 15.18 16.79 -5.90
C ILE A 170 15.46 18.17 -5.25
N PRO A 171 16.11 19.12 -5.95
CA PRO A 171 16.54 20.40 -5.36
C PRO A 171 15.45 21.29 -4.73
N ASP A 172 14.18 21.13 -5.13
CA ASP A 172 13.04 21.90 -4.61
C ASP A 172 11.82 20.98 -4.41
N ALA A 173 12.02 19.89 -3.66
CA ALA A 173 10.97 18.96 -3.31
C ALA A 173 10.46 19.13 -1.88
N TYR A 174 9.14 18.96 -1.72
CA TYR A 174 8.49 18.87 -0.42
C TYR A 174 7.80 17.53 -0.27
N LEU A 175 8.05 16.87 0.84
CA LEU A 175 7.35 15.65 1.21
C LEU A 175 6.14 15.98 2.07
N ALA A 176 4.94 15.60 1.61
CA ALA A 176 3.74 15.62 2.44
C ALA A 176 3.26 14.18 2.69
N ILE A 177 3.07 13.86 3.98
CA ILE A 177 2.77 12.52 4.44
C ILE A 177 1.32 12.46 4.91
N HIS A 178 0.55 11.51 4.39
CA HIS A 178 -0.77 11.21 4.92
C HIS A 178 -0.67 10.10 5.99
N PRO A 179 -0.94 10.38 7.29
CA PRO A 179 -0.63 9.46 8.39
C PRO A 179 -1.47 8.17 8.39
N ASP A 180 -2.66 8.21 7.81
CA ASP A 180 -3.64 7.12 7.89
C ASP A 180 -3.85 6.31 6.61
N HIS A 181 -3.02 6.51 5.59
CA HIS A 181 -3.25 5.93 4.28
C HIS A 181 -2.09 5.10 3.73
N GLY A 182 -2.44 4.12 2.90
CA GLY A 182 -1.54 3.29 2.11
C GLY A 182 -1.31 3.81 0.69
N HIS A 183 -0.99 2.91 -0.24
CA HIS A 183 -0.56 3.25 -1.60
C HIS A 183 -1.65 3.96 -2.44
N SER A 184 -2.84 3.38 -2.53
CA SER A 184 -3.95 3.83 -3.39
C SER A 184 -4.81 4.94 -2.77
N PHE A 185 -4.20 5.83 -2.01
CA PHE A 185 -4.96 6.82 -1.25
C PHE A 185 -5.55 7.93 -2.13
N LEU A 186 -4.94 8.22 -3.29
CA LEU A 186 -5.52 9.15 -4.26
C LEU A 186 -6.76 8.56 -4.96
N ASP A 187 -6.78 7.24 -5.19
CA ASP A 187 -7.91 6.54 -5.80
C ASP A 187 -9.12 6.50 -4.85
N THR A 188 -8.83 6.34 -3.56
CA THR A 188 -9.84 6.26 -2.50
C THR A 188 -10.23 7.63 -1.93
N HIS A 189 -9.41 8.66 -2.16
CA HIS A 189 -9.64 10.03 -1.66
C HIS A 189 -9.57 11.05 -2.80
N PRO A 190 -10.44 10.97 -3.81
CA PRO A 190 -10.37 11.85 -4.99
C PRO A 190 -10.56 13.34 -4.63
N PHE A 191 -11.37 13.68 -3.63
CA PHE A 191 -11.52 15.08 -3.21
C PHE A 191 -10.30 15.61 -2.47
N PHE A 192 -9.58 14.75 -1.75
CA PHE A 192 -8.26 15.11 -1.22
C PHE A 192 -7.29 15.39 -2.38
N ALA A 193 -7.26 14.52 -3.38
CA ALA A 193 -6.37 14.65 -4.54
C ALA A 193 -6.61 15.98 -5.27
N LEU A 194 -7.88 16.32 -5.55
CA LEU A 194 -8.24 17.58 -6.20
C LEU A 194 -7.80 18.82 -5.41
N GLN A 195 -8.00 18.83 -4.09
CA GLN A 195 -7.57 19.94 -3.24
C GLN A 195 -6.04 20.09 -3.18
N VAL A 196 -5.31 18.97 -3.22
CA VAL A 196 -3.85 19.01 -3.35
C VAL A 196 -3.46 19.59 -4.71
N VAL A 197 -4.11 19.20 -5.81
CA VAL A 197 -3.87 19.77 -7.14
C VAL A 197 -4.11 21.28 -7.13
N ASP A 198 -5.19 21.77 -6.53
CA ASP A 198 -5.49 23.21 -6.46
C ASP A 198 -4.42 23.98 -5.67
N LEU A 199 -3.94 23.44 -4.55
CA LEU A 199 -2.85 24.02 -3.77
C LEU A 199 -1.52 24.04 -4.57
N VAL A 200 -1.21 22.96 -5.29
CA VAL A 200 -0.01 22.90 -6.14
C VAL A 200 -0.12 23.91 -7.29
N ARG A 201 -1.28 24.03 -7.94
CA ARG A 201 -1.54 25.00 -9.01
C ARG A 201 -1.41 26.45 -8.56
N SER A 202 -1.68 26.74 -7.29
CA SER A 202 -1.47 28.07 -6.70
C SER A 202 0.00 28.44 -6.49
N GLY A 203 0.94 27.53 -6.79
CA GLY A 203 2.38 27.73 -6.63
C GLY A 203 2.90 27.52 -5.20
N ASN A 204 2.03 27.13 -4.25
CA ASN A 204 2.37 27.00 -2.85
C ASN A 204 2.42 25.53 -2.40
N ILE A 205 3.36 24.76 -2.95
CA ILE A 205 3.47 23.31 -2.64
C ILE A 205 3.75 23.03 -1.15
N GLN A 206 4.42 23.97 -0.45
CA GLN A 206 4.59 23.93 1.00
C GLN A 206 3.27 24.02 1.77
N ALA A 207 2.27 24.73 1.22
CA ALA A 207 0.97 24.85 1.86
C ALA A 207 0.28 23.50 1.98
N VAL A 208 0.57 22.53 1.11
CA VAL A 208 -0.02 21.18 1.21
C VAL A 208 0.31 20.54 2.56
N ALA A 209 1.57 20.61 2.99
CA ALA A 209 1.98 20.09 4.29
C ALA A 209 1.29 20.85 5.45
N ARG A 210 1.22 22.19 5.36
CA ARG A 210 0.57 23.02 6.39
C ARG A 210 -0.92 22.76 6.52
N HIS A 211 -1.60 22.45 5.42
CA HIS A 211 -3.03 22.20 5.39
C HIS A 211 -3.37 20.71 5.51
N MET A 212 -2.40 19.83 5.79
CA MET A 212 -2.62 18.39 5.75
C MET A 212 -3.72 17.95 6.73
N ASP A 213 -3.79 18.53 7.92
CA ASP A 213 -4.87 18.23 8.86
C ASP A 213 -6.25 18.68 8.36
N ALA A 214 -6.34 19.83 7.69
CA ALA A 214 -7.59 20.26 7.06
C ALA A 214 -7.98 19.33 5.90
N LEU A 215 -7.01 18.98 5.04
CA LEU A 215 -7.21 18.09 3.90
C LEU A 215 -7.68 16.69 4.35
N ARG A 216 -7.19 16.19 5.49
CA ARG A 216 -7.61 14.91 6.08
C ARG A 216 -9.10 14.87 6.45
N THR A 217 -9.69 16.02 6.78
CA THR A 217 -11.11 16.11 7.17
C THR A 217 -12.07 16.11 5.98
N ILE A 218 -11.54 16.18 4.75
CA ILE A 218 -12.37 16.16 3.55
C ILE A 218 -13.12 14.83 3.47
N ARG A 219 -14.44 14.93 3.56
CA ARG A 219 -15.34 13.78 3.49
C ARG A 219 -15.28 13.15 2.11
N GLN A 220 -14.89 11.89 2.05
CA GLN A 220 -14.91 11.10 0.81
C GLN A 220 -16.25 10.41 0.56
N PRO A 221 -16.53 10.00 -0.69
CA PRO A 221 -17.68 9.15 -1.01
C PRO A 221 -17.71 7.88 -0.15
N ALA A 222 -18.91 7.47 0.27
CA ALA A 222 -19.08 6.32 1.16
C ALA A 222 -18.60 5.00 0.55
N THR A 223 -18.64 4.88 -0.79
CA THR A 223 -18.14 3.72 -1.55
C THR A 223 -16.64 3.54 -1.37
N GLN A 224 -15.87 4.63 -1.38
CA GLN A 224 -14.42 4.62 -1.18
C GLN A 224 -14.01 4.32 0.27
N GLN A 225 -14.95 4.43 1.20
CA GLN A 225 -14.75 4.09 2.61
C GLN A 225 -15.16 2.65 2.95
N LEU A 226 -15.76 1.91 2.01
CA LEU A 226 -16.39 0.63 2.32
C LEU A 226 -15.38 -0.39 2.87
N LEU A 227 -14.22 -0.53 2.23
CA LEU A 227 -13.20 -1.48 2.66
C LEU A 227 -12.72 -1.19 4.09
N TRP A 228 -12.42 0.07 4.40
CA TRP A 228 -12.02 0.45 5.77
C TRP A 228 -13.12 0.10 6.79
N ARG A 229 -14.40 0.42 6.47
CA ARG A 229 -15.54 0.17 7.36
C ARG A 229 -15.75 -1.32 7.62
N VAL A 230 -15.60 -2.14 6.58
CA VAL A 230 -15.68 -3.60 6.69
C VAL A 230 -14.55 -4.13 7.59
N LEU A 231 -13.31 -3.69 7.37
CA LEU A 231 -12.15 -4.11 8.16
C LEU A 231 -12.29 -3.70 9.63
N ALA A 232 -12.63 -2.43 9.89
CA ALA A 232 -12.78 -1.91 11.25
C ALA A 232 -13.97 -2.53 11.98
N GLY A 233 -15.10 -2.73 11.29
CA GLY A 233 -16.26 -3.42 11.83
C GLY A 233 -15.92 -4.88 12.20
N SER A 234 -15.20 -5.57 11.32
CA SER A 234 -14.76 -6.95 11.54
C SER A 234 -13.80 -7.06 12.72
N ALA A 235 -12.83 -6.15 12.83
CA ALA A 235 -11.93 -6.08 13.98
C ALA A 235 -12.67 -5.79 15.30
N ARG A 236 -13.65 -4.88 15.29
CA ARG A 236 -14.49 -4.62 16.46
C ARG A 236 -15.25 -5.88 16.91
N ILE A 237 -15.85 -6.62 15.96
CA ILE A 237 -16.53 -7.89 16.26
C ILE A 237 -15.52 -8.93 16.76
N ALA A 238 -14.33 -8.98 16.15
CA ALA A 238 -13.26 -9.89 16.55
C ALA A 238 -12.85 -9.67 18.02
N ARG A 239 -12.66 -8.41 18.44
CA ARG A 239 -12.34 -8.04 19.83
C ARG A 239 -13.44 -8.40 20.82
N LEU A 240 -14.70 -8.06 20.51
CA LEU A 240 -15.84 -8.35 21.40
C LEU A 240 -15.98 -9.86 21.68
N LYS A 241 -15.67 -10.71 20.69
CA LYS A 241 -15.69 -12.16 20.83
C LYS A 241 -14.46 -12.76 21.52
N MET A 242 -13.46 -11.95 21.88
CA MET A 242 -12.26 -12.38 22.62
C MET A 242 -12.32 -12.13 24.13
N GLY A 243 -13.34 -11.41 24.62
CA GLY A 243 -13.52 -11.19 26.06
C GLY A 243 -12.42 -10.32 26.67
N TYR A 244 -12.53 -9.01 26.47
CA TYR A 244 -12.10 -7.99 27.42
C TYR A 244 -13.30 -7.09 27.71
#